data_AF-A0A0G1AHJ3-F1
#
_entry.id   AF-A0A0G1AHJ3-F1
#
_cell.length_a   1.000
_cell.length_b   1.000
_cell.length_c   1.000
_cell.angle_alpha   90.00
_cell.angle_beta   90.00
_cell.angle_gamma   90.00
#
_symmetry.space_group_name_H-M   'P 1'
#
loop_
_entity.id
_entity.type
_entity.pdbx_description
1 polymer ?
#
loop_
_entity_poly.entity_id
_entity_poly.type
_entity_poly.pdbx_seq_one_letter_code
_entity_poly.pdbx_strand_id
1 'polypeptide(L)'
;MRSSSLNIHDSYPTGRLIKLCKYFDADNYLTGASAKNYLDENSFGKSGIILNYQDYKHPIYHQLWGDFIPYLSVVDLLFNHGRNSLEILINE
;
A
#
# COMPACT_ATOMS: atom_id res chain seq x y z
N MET A 1 0.92 19.71 -1.02
CA MET A 1 -0.55 19.74 -1.26
C MET A 1 -1.19 18.62 -0.45
N ARG A 2 -2.27 18.85 0.29
CA ARG A 2 -2.94 17.79 1.07
C ARG A 2 -4.23 17.38 0.36
N SER A 3 -4.57 16.09 0.38
CA SER A 3 -5.88 15.64 -0.15
C SER A 3 -7.04 16.36 0.53
N SER A 4 -6.94 16.63 1.84
CA SER A 4 -7.95 17.40 2.59
C SER A 4 -8.08 18.87 2.20
N SER A 5 -7.09 19.44 1.50
CA SER A 5 -7.19 20.78 0.93
C SER A 5 -7.77 20.80 -0.49
N LEU A 6 -7.94 19.62 -1.10
CA LEU A 6 -8.62 19.49 -2.39
C LEU A 6 -10.12 19.38 -2.10
N ASN A 7 -10.94 20.25 -2.70
CA ASN A 7 -12.40 20.24 -2.59
C ASN A 7 -13.01 19.07 -3.41
N ILE A 8 -12.48 17.86 -3.22
CA ILE A 8 -12.84 16.65 -3.94
C ILE A 8 -13.57 15.73 -2.97
N HIS A 9 -14.88 15.64 -3.18
CA HIS A 9 -15.80 14.88 -2.35
C HIS A 9 -16.56 13.85 -3.19
N ASP A 10 -16.83 12.71 -2.57
CA ASP A 10 -17.71 11.68 -3.09
C ASP A 10 -18.34 10.94 -1.90
N SER A 11 -19.60 10.54 -2.03
CA SER A 11 -20.29 9.73 -1.03
C SER A 11 -19.75 8.30 -0.98
N TYR A 12 -19.12 7.84 -2.06
CA TYR A 12 -18.53 6.52 -2.17
C TYR A 12 -17.00 6.59 -2.08
N PRO A 13 -16.35 5.80 -1.21
CA PRO A 13 -14.90 5.78 -1.08
C PRO A 13 -14.16 5.60 -2.41
N THR A 14 -14.57 4.62 -3.22
CA THR A 14 -13.99 4.37 -4.55
C THR A 14 -14.16 5.55 -5.49
N GLY A 15 -15.33 6.20 -5.50
CA GLY A 15 -15.59 7.37 -6.34
C GLY A 15 -14.66 8.54 -6.01
N ARG A 16 -14.37 8.74 -4.72
CA ARG A 16 -13.41 9.77 -4.28
C ARG A 16 -12.00 9.51 -4.79
N LEU A 17 -11.56 8.26 -4.78
CA LEU A 17 -10.24 7.86 -5.29
C LEU A 17 -10.13 8.10 -6.80
N ILE A 18 -11.17 7.72 -7.57
CA ILE A 18 -11.23 7.97 -9.01
C ILE A 18 -11.18 9.47 -9.33
N LYS A 19 -11.93 10.30 -8.58
CA LYS A 19 -11.89 11.76 -8.74
C LYS A 19 -10.52 12.34 -8.43
N LEU A 20 -9.83 11.82 -7.41
CA LEU A 20 -8.47 12.23 -7.08
C LEU A 20 -7.50 11.89 -8.21
N CYS A 21 -7.55 10.66 -8.75
CA CYS A 21 -6.71 10.27 -9.90
C CYS A 21 -6.94 11.21 -11.09
N LYS A 22 -8.21 11.46 -11.46
CA LYS A 22 -8.55 12.37 -12.56
C LYS A 22 -8.08 13.80 -12.33
N TYR A 23 -8.15 14.31 -11.10
CA TYR A 23 -7.66 15.65 -10.78
C TYR A 23 -6.15 15.82 -11.03
N PHE A 24 -5.39 14.73 -10.92
CA PHE A 24 -3.95 14.71 -11.14
C PHE A 24 -3.53 14.09 -12.48
N ASP A 25 -4.48 13.88 -13.40
CA ASP A 25 -4.26 13.19 -14.67
C ASP A 25 -3.55 11.81 -14.51
N ALA A 26 -3.84 11.12 -13.40
CA ALA A 26 -3.28 9.81 -13.12
C ALA A 26 -4.10 8.70 -13.80
N ASP A 27 -3.38 7.77 -14.41
CA ASP A 27 -3.89 6.58 -15.08
C ASP A 27 -3.75 5.30 -14.23
N ASN A 28 -3.03 5.37 -13.12
CA ASN A 28 -2.77 4.25 -12.21
C ASN A 28 -3.11 4.62 -10.77
N TYR A 29 -3.72 3.68 -10.04
CA TYR A 29 -3.93 3.75 -8.59
C TYR A 29 -3.31 2.53 -7.92
N LEU A 30 -2.32 2.74 -7.03
CA LEU A 30 -1.67 1.68 -6.26
C LEU A 30 -2.25 1.61 -4.86
N THR A 31 -2.61 0.42 -4.40
CA THR A 31 -3.18 0.18 -3.07
C THR A 31 -2.70 -1.12 -2.46
N GLY A 32 -2.85 -1.31 -1.15
CA GLY A 32 -2.47 -2.55 -0.49
C GLY A 32 -3.41 -3.72 -0.86
N ALA A 33 -2.90 -4.95 -0.83
CA ALA A 33 -3.64 -6.16 -1.20
C ALA A 33 -5.01 -6.31 -0.49
N SER A 34 -5.13 -5.88 0.77
CA SER A 34 -6.39 -5.93 1.53
C SER A 34 -7.49 -5.03 0.96
N ALA A 35 -7.16 -4.09 0.08
CA ALA A 35 -8.13 -3.19 -0.53
C ALA A 35 -9.10 -3.88 -1.51
N LYS A 36 -8.75 -5.07 -1.98
CA LYS A 36 -9.64 -5.97 -2.75
C LYS A 36 -10.98 -6.22 -2.05
N ASN A 37 -11.01 -6.14 -0.73
CA ASN A 37 -12.21 -6.44 0.06
C ASN A 37 -13.24 -5.30 0.06
N TYR A 38 -12.88 -4.09 -0.34
CA TYR A 38 -13.78 -2.92 -0.25
C TYR A 38 -13.76 -1.98 -1.46
N LEU A 39 -12.76 -2.09 -2.35
CA LEU A 39 -12.74 -1.29 -3.58
C LEU A 39 -13.64 -1.90 -4.65
N ASP A 40 -14.28 -1.03 -5.42
CA ASP A 40 -15.03 -1.43 -6.61
C ASP A 40 -14.10 -1.34 -7.84
N GLU A 41 -13.46 -2.46 -8.17
CA GLU A 41 -12.52 -2.57 -9.28
C GLU A 41 -13.16 -2.20 -10.63
N ASN A 42 -14.45 -2.51 -10.81
CA ASN A 42 -15.17 -2.22 -12.05
C ASN A 42 -15.28 -0.70 -12.27
N SER A 43 -15.46 0.07 -11.20
CA SER A 43 -15.51 1.53 -11.28
C SER A 43 -14.17 2.13 -11.73
N PHE A 44 -13.04 1.57 -11.27
CA PHE A 44 -11.72 1.97 -11.74
C PHE A 44 -11.56 1.69 -13.24
N GLY A 45 -11.85 0.47 -13.69
CA GLY A 45 -11.77 0.09 -15.10
C GLY A 45 -12.64 0.96 -16.01
N LYS A 46 -13.90 1.23 -15.61
CA LYS A 46 -14.80 2.14 -16.35
C LYS A 46 -14.30 3.57 -16.44
N SER A 47 -13.46 3.99 -15.49
CA SER A 47 -12.89 5.33 -15.45
C SER A 47 -11.56 5.48 -16.19
N GLY A 48 -11.05 4.40 -16.79
CA GLY A 48 -9.76 4.38 -17.48
C GLY A 48 -8.56 4.36 -16.53
N ILE A 49 -8.76 3.98 -15.25
CA ILE A 49 -7.70 3.92 -14.24
C ILE A 49 -7.35 2.46 -13.98
N ILE A 50 -6.07 2.14 -14.08
CA ILE A 50 -5.51 0.82 -13.77
C ILE A 50 -5.35 0.70 -12.26
N LEU A 51 -6.02 -0.29 -11.68
CA LEU A 51 -5.91 -0.60 -10.26
C LEU A 51 -4.77 -1.60 -10.02
N ASN A 52 -3.74 -1.17 -9.32
CA ASN A 52 -2.58 -1.98 -8.96
C ASN A 52 -2.62 -2.34 -7.47
N TYR A 53 -2.26 -3.58 -7.16
CA TYR A 53 -2.18 -4.06 -5.79
C TYR A 53 -0.73 -4.28 -5.38
N GLN A 54 -0.33 -3.61 -4.31
CA GLN A 54 0.90 -3.90 -3.59
C GLN A 54 0.65 -5.10 -2.66
N ASP A 55 1.29 -6.21 -2.99
CA ASP A 55 1.30 -7.43 -2.19
C ASP A 55 2.69 -7.60 -1.56
N TYR A 56 2.98 -6.79 -0.55
CA TYR A 56 4.26 -6.83 0.15
C TYR A 56 4.41 -8.15 0.92
N LYS A 57 5.44 -8.92 0.57
CA LYS A 57 5.81 -10.13 1.30
C LYS A 57 6.78 -9.74 2.41
N HIS A 58 6.35 -9.92 3.66
CA HIS A 58 7.20 -9.65 4.80
C HIS A 58 8.39 -10.61 4.79
N PRO A 59 9.64 -10.10 4.84
CA PRO A 59 10.80 -10.97 4.91
C PRO A 59 10.79 -11.72 6.24
N ILE A 60 11.23 -12.97 6.20
CA ILE A 60 11.43 -13.79 7.41
C ILE A 60 12.87 -13.58 7.86
N TYR A 61 13.04 -13.19 9.11
CA TYR A 61 14.35 -12.96 9.72
C TYR A 61 14.37 -13.46 11.16
N HIS A 62 15.58 -13.67 11.68
CA HIS A 62 15.75 -14.10 13.06
C HIS A 62 15.37 -12.97 14.02
N GLN A 63 14.39 -13.21 14.89
CA GLN A 63 14.01 -12.35 16.01
C GLN A 63 14.63 -12.90 17.31
N LEU A 64 15.06 -12.01 18.20
CA LEU A 64 15.80 -12.37 19.41
C LEU A 64 15.07 -13.35 20.36
N TRP A 65 13.73 -13.28 20.43
CA TRP A 65 12.94 -13.97 21.46
C TRP A 65 11.87 -14.89 20.85
N GLY A 66 12.28 -16.08 20.42
CA GLY A 66 11.38 -17.14 19.99
C GLY A 66 11.14 -17.18 18.48
N ASP A 67 9.94 -17.61 18.10
CA ASP A 67 9.55 -17.78 16.70
C ASP A 67 9.28 -16.44 16.01
N PHE A 68 9.38 -16.44 14.68
CA PHE A 68 9.11 -15.25 13.86
C PHE A 68 7.66 -14.78 13.98
N ILE A 69 7.49 -13.52 14.36
CA ILE A 69 6.22 -12.81 14.39
C ILE A 69 6.10 -11.94 13.12
N PRO A 70 5.18 -12.25 12.20
CA PRO A 70 5.01 -11.48 10.96
C PRO A 70 4.30 -10.14 11.20
N TYR A 71 4.29 -9.28 10.18
CA TYR A 71 3.57 -7.98 10.15
C TYR A 71 4.02 -6.93 11.18
N LEU A 72 5.22 -7.08 11.74
CA LEU A 72 5.81 -6.06 12.61
C LEU A 72 6.35 -4.85 11.82
N SER A 73 6.54 -3.74 12.54
CA SER A 73 7.18 -2.53 12.01
C SER A 73 8.61 -2.82 11.55
N VAL A 74 9.11 -2.06 10.56
CA VAL A 74 10.52 -2.08 10.14
C VAL A 74 11.50 -1.85 11.31
N VAL A 75 11.04 -1.22 12.39
CA VAL A 75 11.83 -1.02 13.61
C VAL A 75 12.23 -2.35 14.25
N ASP A 76 11.38 -3.38 14.18
CA ASP A 76 11.73 -4.72 14.68
C ASP A 76 12.93 -5.31 13.91
N LEU A 77 12.86 -5.27 12.58
CA LEU A 77 13.95 -5.71 11.72
C LEU A 77 15.24 -4.90 11.99
N LEU A 78 15.13 -3.58 12.14
CA LEU A 78 16.30 -2.71 12.41
C LEU A 78 16.97 -3.03 13.74
N PHE A 79 16.21 -3.36 14.78
CA PHE A 79 16.79 -3.70 16.09
C PHE A 79 17.28 -5.14 16.19
N ASN A 80 16.76 -6.06 15.37
CA ASN A 80 17.29 -7.41 15.27
C ASN A 80 18.54 -7.51 14.37
N HIS A 81 18.62 -6.74 13.27
CA HIS A 81 19.65 -6.92 12.23
C HIS A 81 20.50 -5.67 11.91
N GLY A 82 20.17 -4.50 12.45
CA GLY A 82 20.96 -3.28 12.30
C GLY A 82 21.22 -2.90 10.83
N ARG A 83 22.49 -2.86 10.43
CA ARG A 83 22.88 -2.52 9.05
C ARG A 83 22.52 -3.60 8.03
N ASN A 84 22.39 -4.86 8.47
CA ASN A 84 22.06 -5.98 7.60
C ASN A 84 20.57 -6.00 7.22
N SER A 85 19.74 -5.18 7.86
CA SER A 85 18.31 -5.06 7.57
C SER A 85 18.03 -4.69 6.13
N LEU A 86 18.87 -3.86 5.50
CA LEU A 86 18.67 -3.49 4.10
C LEU A 86 18.78 -4.70 3.18
N GLU A 87 19.79 -5.55 3.39
CA GLU A 87 20.00 -6.77 2.62
C GLU A 87 18.79 -7.71 2.71
N ILE A 88 18.22 -7.86 3.92
CA ILE A 88 17.01 -8.65 4.17
C ILE A 88 15.77 -8.09 3.45
N LEU A 89 15.69 -6.78 3.23
CA LEU A 89 14.55 -6.13 2.57
C LEU A 89 14.61 -6.16 1.04
N ILE A 90 15.82 -6.23 0.46
CA ILE A 90 16.03 -6.07 -0.99
C ILE A 90 16.42 -7.36 -1.71
N ASN A 91 16.86 -8.38 -0.98
CA ASN A 91 17.17 -9.68 -1.55
C ASN A 91 15.91 -10.55 -1.52
N GLU A 92 15.15 -10.50 -2.62
CA GLU A 92 14.20 -11.55 -3.01
C GLU A 92 14.89 -12.65 -3.83
#